data_AF-A0A136HVG4-F1
#
_entry.id   AF-A0A136HVG4-F1
#
_cell.length_a   1.000
_cell.length_b   1.000
_cell.length_c   1.000
_cell.angle_alpha   90.00
_cell.angle_beta   90.00
_cell.angle_gamma   90.00
#
_symmetry.space_group_name_H-M   'P 1'
#
loop_
_entity.id
_entity.type
_entity.pdbx_description
1 polymer ?
#
loop_
_entity_poly.entity_id
_entity_poly.type
_entity_poly.pdbx_seq_one_letter_code
_entity_poly.pdbx_strand_id
1 'polypeptide(L)'
;MQAMKRSIIADVVAIAAIALLITITFYWIEARREVIYLCDNFTPGVSKKSVLRQLDTADLLVWDTHFIANGSHIDAYSPLHLGIMQCSIEFNKQDIVVFSTVE
;
A
#
# COMPACT_ATOMS: atom_id res chain seq x y z
N MET A 1 -32.49 25.76 26.65
CA MET A 1 -32.18 25.58 25.20
C MET A 1 -30.68 25.54 24.88
N GLN A 2 -29.80 26.33 25.51
CA GLN A 2 -28.35 26.29 25.22
C GLN A 2 -27.67 24.95 25.56
N ALA A 3 -28.01 24.31 26.69
CA ALA A 3 -27.43 23.02 27.09
C ALA A 3 -27.80 21.88 26.13
N MET A 4 -29.07 21.83 25.69
CA MET A 4 -29.57 20.81 24.75
C MET A 4 -28.91 20.93 23.37
N LYS A 5 -28.66 22.15 22.87
CA LYS A 5 -27.90 22.38 21.64
C LYS A 5 -26.44 21.90 21.73
N ARG A 6 -25.79 22.04 22.90
CA ARG A 6 -24.42 21.54 23.13
C ARG A 6 -24.36 20.01 23.16
N SER A 7 -25.38 19.35 23.70
CA SER A 7 -25.47 17.87 23.68
C SER A 7 -25.58 17.33 22.25
N ILE A 8 -26.48 17.91 21.44
CA ILE A 8 -26.65 17.48 20.04
C ILE A 8 -25.37 17.69 19.23
N ILE A 9 -24.66 18.81 19.44
CA ILE A 9 -23.37 19.05 18.77
C ILE A 9 -22.34 17.99 19.18
N ALA A 10 -22.26 17.63 20.47
CA ALA A 10 -21.35 16.58 20.93
C ALA A 10 -21.68 15.22 20.30
N ASP A 11 -22.96 14.86 20.20
CA ASP A 11 -23.39 13.61 19.58
C ASP A 11 -23.06 13.57 18.09
N VAL A 12 -23.29 14.66 17.36
CA VAL A 12 -22.93 14.77 15.93
C VAL A 12 -21.42 14.66 15.72
N VAL A 13 -20.63 15.33 16.57
CA VAL A 13 -19.17 15.25 16.51
C VAL A 13 -18.69 13.83 16.81
N ALA A 14 -19.29 13.14 17.79
CA ALA A 14 -18.95 11.76 18.11
C ALA A 14 -19.24 10.82 16.93
N ILE A 15 -20.41 10.95 16.30
CA ILE A 15 -20.78 10.15 15.11
C ILE A 15 -19.82 10.41 13.95
N ALA A 16 -19.48 11.68 13.69
CA ALA A 16 -18.53 12.04 12.63
C ALA A 16 -17.13 11.47 12.90
N ALA A 17 -16.67 11.51 14.15
CA ALA A 17 -15.38 10.93 14.55
C ALA A 17 -15.36 9.40 14.36
N ILE A 18 -16.44 8.71 14.73
CA ILE A 18 -16.56 7.25 14.53
C ILE A 18 -16.56 6.91 13.04
N ALA A 19 -17.34 7.63 12.23
CA ALA A 19 -17.37 7.43 10.78
C ALA A 19 -15.98 7.61 10.16
N LEU A 20 -15.26 8.66 10.56
CA LEU A 20 -13.88 8.90 10.13
C LEU A 20 -12.96 7.73 10.50
N LEU A 21 -13.01 7.25 11.74
CA LEU A 21 -12.20 6.12 12.20
C LEU A 21 -12.47 4.84 11.40
N ILE A 22 -13.74 4.56 11.07
CA ILE A 22 -14.11 3.41 10.25
C ILE A 22 -13.49 3.53 8.86
N THR A 23 -13.61 4.71 8.22
CA THR A 23 -13.05 4.92 6.87
C THR A 23 -11.53 4.75 6.86
N ILE A 24 -10.82 5.35 7.82
CA ILE A 24 -9.36 5.23 7.94
C ILE A 24 -8.97 3.76 8.10
N THR A 25 -9.65 3.03 8.98
CA THR A 25 -9.36 1.61 9.23
C THR A 25 -9.61 0.76 7.99
N PHE A 26 -10.68 1.03 7.24
CA PHE A 26 -10.98 0.31 6.00
C PHE A 26 -9.89 0.53 4.94
N TYR A 27 -9.51 1.78 4.69
CA TYR A 27 -8.42 2.11 3.76
C TYR A 27 -7.08 1.50 4.19
N TRP A 28 -6.80 1.47 5.49
CA TRP A 28 -5.59 0.83 6.03
C TRP A 28 -5.55 -0.68 5.76
N ILE A 29 -6.69 -1.37 5.91
CA ILE A 29 -6.80 -2.82 5.64
C ILE A 29 -6.66 -3.09 4.14
N GLU A 30 -7.32 -2.29 3.30
CA GLU A 30 -7.29 -2.47 1.84
C GLU A 30 -5.88 -2.25 1.28
N ALA A 31 -5.20 -1.18 1.71
CA ALA A 31 -3.82 -0.92 1.34
C ALA A 31 -2.88 -2.08 1.68
N ARG A 32 -3.02 -2.70 2.86
CA ARG A 32 -2.23 -3.88 3.23
C ARG A 32 -2.54 -5.08 2.35
N ARG A 33 -3.81 -5.31 2.02
CA ARG A 33 -4.19 -6.42 1.15
C ARG A 33 -3.64 -6.25 -0.26
N GLU A 34 -3.68 -5.03 -0.78
CA GLU A 34 -3.14 -4.71 -2.11
C GLU A 34 -1.64 -5.01 -2.19
N VAL A 35 -0.85 -4.56 -1.21
CA VAL A 35 0.61 -4.84 -1.14
C VAL A 35 0.88 -6.35 -1.11
N ILE A 36 0.20 -7.11 -0.24
CA ILE A 36 0.40 -8.57 -0.13
C ILE A 36 0.02 -9.26 -1.45
N TYR A 37 -1.14 -8.93 -2.01
CA TYR A 37 -1.64 -9.56 -3.23
C TYR A 37 -0.72 -9.31 -4.44
N LEU A 38 -0.21 -8.09 -4.57
CA LEU A 38 0.75 -7.78 -5.63
C LEU A 38 2.08 -8.49 -5.42
N CYS A 39 2.58 -8.55 -4.19
CA CYS A 39 3.85 -9.22 -3.90
C CYS A 39 3.84 -10.71 -4.24
N ASP A 40 2.73 -11.39 -3.91
CA ASP A 40 2.52 -12.80 -4.23
C ASP A 40 2.44 -13.06 -5.75
N ASN A 41 2.00 -12.07 -6.54
CA ASN A 41 1.93 -12.20 -7.99
C ASN A 41 3.31 -12.08 -8.69
N PHE A 42 4.31 -11.51 -8.01
CA PHE A 42 5.64 -11.31 -8.58
C PHE A 42 6.57 -12.50 -8.36
N THR A 43 6.22 -13.62 -9.00
CA THR A 43 7.01 -14.86 -8.92
C THR A 43 8.28 -14.81 -9.80
N PRO A 44 9.30 -15.65 -9.50
CA PRO A 44 10.52 -15.70 -10.29
C PRO A 44 10.24 -16.02 -11.77
N GLY A 45 10.89 -15.30 -12.67
CA GLY A 45 10.67 -15.44 -14.12
C GLY A 45 9.72 -14.40 -14.75
N VAL A 46 9.00 -13.62 -13.94
CA VAL A 46 8.20 -12.49 -14.43
C VAL A 46 9.12 -11.36 -14.92
N SER A 47 8.79 -10.73 -16.05
CA SER A 47 9.56 -9.60 -16.57
C SER A 47 9.27 -8.30 -15.80
N LYS A 48 10.27 -7.46 -15.62
CA LYS A 48 10.15 -6.13 -14.99
C LYS A 48 9.07 -5.26 -15.63
N LYS A 49 8.92 -5.32 -16.96
CA LYS A 49 7.85 -4.61 -17.67
C LYS A 49 6.46 -5.05 -17.22
N SER A 50 6.27 -6.33 -16.95
CA SER A 50 4.99 -6.86 -16.43
C SER A 50 4.75 -6.46 -14.98
N VAL A 51 5.81 -6.36 -14.17
CA VAL A 51 5.73 -5.87 -12.79
C VAL A 51 5.33 -4.40 -12.78
N LEU A 52 6.06 -3.55 -13.51
CA LEU A 52 5.78 -2.11 -13.61
C LEU A 52 4.34 -1.85 -14.08
N ARG A 53 3.87 -2.58 -15.09
CA ARG A 53 2.48 -2.45 -15.56
C ARG A 53 1.44 -2.77 -14.48
N GLN A 54 1.72 -3.71 -13.58
CA GLN A 54 0.82 -4.06 -12.48
C GLN A 54 0.92 -3.04 -11.35
N LEU A 55 2.12 -2.54 -11.06
CA LEU A 55 2.33 -1.47 -10.08
C LEU A 55 1.65 -0.16 -10.53
N ASP A 56 1.67 0.16 -11.83
CA ASP A 56 1.00 1.35 -12.39
C ASP A 56 -0.53 1.26 -12.37
N THR A 57 -1.09 0.07 -12.17
CA THR A 57 -2.55 -0.11 -12.02
C THR A 57 -3.03 -0.07 -10.58
N ALA A 58 -2.11 0.01 -9.61
CA ALA A 58 -2.47 0.03 -8.22
C ALA A 58 -2.84 1.44 -7.74
N ASP A 59 -3.85 1.52 -6.88
CA ASP A 59 -4.47 2.81 -6.51
C ASP A 59 -3.95 3.35 -5.17
N LEU A 60 -3.47 2.48 -4.28
CA LEU A 60 -3.09 2.87 -2.92
C LEU A 60 -1.59 2.70 -2.62
N LEU A 61 -0.78 2.30 -3.59
CA LEU A 61 0.66 2.11 -3.42
C LEU A 61 1.49 3.11 -4.22
N VAL A 62 2.72 3.30 -3.76
CA VAL A 62 3.79 4.00 -4.44
C VAL A 62 4.94 3.01 -4.58
N TRP A 63 5.75 3.18 -5.62
CA TRP A 63 6.91 2.34 -5.83
C TRP A 63 8.14 3.16 -6.20
N ASP A 64 9.29 2.70 -5.71
CA ASP A 64 10.60 3.30 -5.97
C ASP A 64 11.53 2.24 -6.57
N THR A 65 12.39 2.64 -7.52
CA THR A 65 13.38 1.74 -8.12
C THR A 65 14.79 2.08 -7.65
N HIS A 66 15.50 1.07 -7.16
CA HIS A 66 16.89 1.16 -6.73
C HIS A 66 17.78 0.31 -7.65
N PHE A 67 18.89 0.86 -8.11
CA PHE A 67 19.85 0.13 -8.94
C PHE A 67 20.94 -0.48 -8.07
N ILE A 68 21.21 -1.78 -8.25
CA ILE A 68 22.20 -2.53 -7.48
C ILE A 68 23.22 -3.18 -8.44
N ALA A 69 24.38 -3.59 -7.93
CA ALA A 69 25.46 -4.14 -8.77
C ALA A 69 25.05 -5.38 -9.62
N ASN A 70 24.05 -6.14 -9.14
CA ASN A 70 23.56 -7.36 -9.79
C ASN A 70 22.21 -7.20 -10.52
N GLY A 71 21.71 -5.98 -10.68
CA GLY A 71 20.46 -5.71 -11.37
C GLY A 71 19.74 -4.50 -10.80
N SER A 72 18.47 -4.67 -10.43
CA SER A 72 17.69 -3.61 -9.80
C SER A 72 16.74 -4.20 -8.78
N HIS A 73 16.28 -3.36 -7.87
CA HIS A 73 15.28 -3.67 -6.86
C HIS A 73 14.14 -2.66 -6.97
N ILE A 74 12.90 -3.09 -6.74
CA ILE A 74 11.74 -2.20 -6.60
C ILE A 74 11.14 -2.38 -5.21
N ASP A 75 10.92 -1.27 -4.53
CA ASP A 75 10.23 -1.17 -3.25
C ASP A 75 8.83 -0.62 -3.48
N ALA A 76 7.80 -1.43 -3.28
CA ALA A 76 6.40 -1.02 -3.40
C ALA A 76 5.74 -0.96 -2.02
N TYR A 77 5.27 0.21 -1.60
CA TYR A 77 4.68 0.43 -0.27
C TYR A 77 3.45 1.32 -0.35
N SER A 78 2.51 1.19 0.60
CA SER A 78 1.41 2.15 0.72
C SER A 78 1.72 3.24 1.76
N PRO A 79 1.59 4.53 1.38
CA PRO A 79 1.64 5.63 2.33
C PRO A 79 0.56 5.53 3.42
N LEU A 80 -0.55 4.84 3.15
CA LEU A 80 -1.69 4.73 4.07
C LEU A 80 -1.38 3.90 5.31
N HIS A 81 -0.45 2.94 5.23
CA HIS A 81 0.05 2.23 6.40
C HIS A 81 1.44 2.74 6.85
N LEU A 82 1.77 4.00 6.51
CA LEU A 82 3.02 4.67 6.91
C LEU A 82 4.31 3.92 6.50
N GLY A 83 4.28 3.15 5.41
CA GLY A 83 5.44 2.37 4.97
C GLY A 83 5.84 1.22 5.90
N ILE A 84 4.99 0.84 6.87
CA ILE A 84 5.25 -0.27 7.80
C ILE A 84 5.39 -1.63 7.08
N MET A 85 4.81 -1.75 5.88
CA MET A 85 4.83 -2.96 5.08
C MET A 85 5.23 -2.61 3.65
N GLN A 86 6.21 -3.29 3.09
CA GLN A 86 6.64 -3.04 1.72
C GLN A 86 6.86 -4.35 0.98
N CYS A 87 6.54 -4.38 -0.30
CA CYS A 87 6.92 -5.46 -1.18
C CYS A 87 8.25 -5.10 -1.85
N SER A 88 9.27 -5.86 -1.51
CA SER A 88 10.61 -5.81 -2.07
C SER A 88 10.69 -6.81 -3.24
N ILE A 89 11.05 -6.34 -4.44
CA ILE A 89 11.11 -7.14 -5.67
C ILE A 89 12.50 -7.02 -6.29
N GLU A 90 13.26 -8.11 -6.30
CA GLU A 90 14.60 -8.16 -6.89
C GLU A 90 14.58 -8.62 -8.35
N PHE A 91 15.34 -7.92 -9.18
CA PHE A 91 15.54 -8.20 -10.59
C PHE A 91 17.00 -8.50 -10.90
N ASN A 92 17.23 -9.47 -11.77
CA ASN A 92 18.55 -9.74 -12.33
C ASN A 92 18.92 -8.72 -13.44
N LYS A 93 20.12 -8.86 -14.02
CA LYS A 93 20.62 -8.02 -15.12
C LYS A 93 19.81 -8.11 -16.43
N GLN A 94 18.91 -9.10 -16.54
CA GLN A 94 18.03 -9.30 -17.70
C GLN A 94 16.62 -8.74 -17.44
N ASP A 95 16.44 -7.97 -16.35
CA ASP A 95 15.15 -7.42 -15.93
C ASP A 95 14.08 -8.50 -15.68
N ILE A 96 14.50 -9.61 -15.08
CA ILE A 96 13.62 -10.71 -14.66
C ILE A 96 13.61 -10.81 -13.14
N VAL A 97 12.42 -10.99 -12.57
CA VAL A 97 12.23 -11.21 -11.13
C VAL A 97 12.99 -12.44 -10.67
N VAL A 98 13.83 -12.27 -9.64
CA VAL A 98 14.57 -13.34 -8.97
C VAL A 98 13.81 -13.78 -7.72
N PHE A 99 13.32 -12.81 -6.93
CA PHE A 99 12.43 -13.05 -5.81
C PHE A 99 11.60 -11.81 -5.49
N SER A 100 10.49 -12.01 -4.79
CA SER A 100 9.71 -10.98 -4.12
C SER A 100 9.53 -11.35 -2.64
N THR A 101 9.54 -10.37 -1.75
CA THR A 101 9.29 -10.58 -0.32
C THR A 101 8.54 -9.40 0.27
N VAL A 102 7.69 -9.67 1.26
CA VAL A 102 7.07 -8.63 2.08
C VAL A 102 7.98 -8.37 3.28
N GLU A 103 8.37 -7.10 3.47
CA GLU A 103 9.14 -6.60 4.61
C GLU A 103 8.28 -5.74 5.54
#